data_AF-A0ABC9B3S5-F1
#
_entry.id   AF-A0ABC9B3S5-F1
#
_cell.length_a   1.000
_cell.length_b   1.000
_cell.length_c   1.000
_cell.angle_alpha   90.00
_cell.angle_beta   90.00
_cell.angle_gamma   90.00
#
_symmetry.space_group_name_H-M   'P 1'
#
loop_
_entity.id
_entity.type
_entity.pdbx_description
1 polymer ?
#
loop_
_entity_poly.entity_id
_entity_poly.type
_entity_poly.pdbx_seq_one_letter_code
_entity_poly.pdbx_strand_id
1 'polypeptide(L)'
;MHPSGYPYGESNIAPHPITQTWHQNGKCPENTIPIRRIKEEDVLRASSVNWYGKKRPDDLQKFHPNSSATSGHQYAVASSPAGNYYGTKITINLWKPTTESTQDFSLTQLWIDAGSYSNNDINTIEAGWQRDGYQKTGCYNLGCSGFVQTNNQIAIGGTLAPQSVYGGSQYEICFLVWKDPKSGNWWMQLGGTNVGYWPSCIFTHLQKSASNVQCGGEVASSENGQTSTQMGSGHFPVEGFGKASYIRNIKYIDSSNYLRSAKGLDLVTPAPNCYNAKSGTSSNDWGTYFFYGGPGRNPNCP
;
A
#
# COMPACT_ATOMS: atom_id res chain seq x y z
N MET A 1 23.21 -0.92 7.20
CA MET A 1 23.05 0.44 6.63
C MET A 1 21.85 1.10 7.29
N HIS A 2 21.92 2.40 7.57
CA HIS A 2 20.84 3.17 8.18
C HIS A 2 20.57 4.44 7.36
N PRO A 3 19.36 5.01 7.41
CA PRO A 3 19.08 6.28 6.76
C PRO A 3 19.98 7.36 7.33
N SER A 4 20.47 8.24 6.46
CA SER A 4 21.42 9.30 6.83
C SER A 4 20.74 10.63 7.17
N GLY A 5 19.41 10.70 6.98
CA GLY A 5 18.52 11.77 7.38
C GLY A 5 17.06 11.31 7.40
N TYR A 6 16.27 11.89 8.30
CA TYR A 6 14.82 11.74 8.39
C TYR A 6 14.13 13.03 7.96
N PRO A 7 12.85 12.97 7.54
CA PRO A 7 12.08 14.18 7.28
C PRO A 7 11.86 15.02 8.55
N TYR A 8 11.93 16.34 8.41
CA TYR A 8 11.60 17.28 9.47
C TYR A 8 10.10 17.27 9.77
N GLY A 9 9.74 17.51 11.03
CA GLY A 9 8.34 17.44 11.48
C GLY A 9 7.82 16.02 11.67
N GLU A 10 8.69 15.02 11.53
CA GLU A 10 8.43 13.69 12.05
C GLU A 10 8.42 13.74 13.57
N SER A 11 7.29 13.42 14.18
CA SER A 11 7.20 13.23 15.62
C SER A 11 7.93 11.96 16.01
N ASN A 12 8.76 12.01 17.07
CA ASN A 12 9.37 10.86 17.75
C ASN A 12 8.31 10.03 18.49
N ILE A 13 7.18 9.71 17.85
CA ILE A 13 6.20 8.80 18.42
C ILE A 13 6.92 7.45 18.54
N ALA A 14 6.93 6.92 19.76
CA ALA A 14 7.50 5.61 20.03
C ALA A 14 6.98 4.61 18.98
N PRO A 15 7.87 3.81 18.36
CA PRO A 15 7.47 2.80 17.41
C PRO A 15 6.34 1.97 18.02
N HIS A 16 5.17 1.94 17.38
CA HIS A 16 4.13 1.02 17.81
C HIS A 16 4.62 -0.38 17.41
N PRO A 17 4.78 -1.31 18.37
CA PRO A 17 5.33 -2.62 18.06
C PRO A 17 4.50 -3.29 16.98
N ILE A 18 5.12 -3.55 15.84
CA ILE A 18 4.48 -4.31 14.77
C ILE A 18 4.45 -5.75 15.22
N THR A 19 3.25 -6.31 15.26
CA THR A 19 3.06 -7.72 15.56
C THR A 19 2.79 -8.46 14.25
N GLN A 20 3.67 -9.40 13.94
CA GLN A 20 3.48 -10.38 12.88
C GLN A 20 3.29 -11.76 13.48
N THR A 21 2.50 -12.60 12.83
CA THR A 21 2.18 -13.94 13.35
C THR A 21 3.43 -14.79 13.63
N TRP A 22 4.51 -14.62 12.84
CA TRP A 22 5.75 -15.37 13.03
C TRP A 22 6.51 -15.00 14.31
N HIS A 23 6.25 -13.84 14.93
CA HIS A 23 6.89 -13.44 16.19
C HIS A 23 6.54 -14.39 17.34
N GLN A 24 5.42 -15.11 17.23
CA GLN A 24 5.05 -16.17 18.19
C GLN A 24 6.04 -17.34 18.16
N ASN A 25 6.72 -17.55 17.04
CA ASN A 25 7.69 -18.62 16.83
C ASN A 25 9.14 -18.19 17.06
N GLY A 26 9.37 -16.94 17.50
CA GLY A 26 10.69 -16.43 17.87
C GLY A 26 11.06 -15.09 17.23
N LYS A 27 12.36 -14.81 17.20
CA LYS A 27 12.95 -13.57 16.68
C LYS A 27 14.07 -13.91 15.71
N CYS A 28 14.31 -13.03 14.74
CA CYS A 28 15.42 -13.18 13.81
C CYS A 28 16.72 -12.68 14.48
N PRO A 29 17.84 -13.42 14.39
CA PRO A 29 19.11 -13.01 15.00
C PRO A 29 19.59 -11.63 14.53
N GLU A 30 20.48 -11.01 15.31
CA GLU A 30 21.17 -9.79 14.87
C GLU A 30 21.94 -10.03 13.58
N ASN A 31 22.05 -8.98 12.75
CA ASN A 31 22.71 -9.02 11.44
C ASN A 31 22.11 -10.01 10.42
N THR A 32 20.88 -10.47 10.64
CA THR A 32 20.13 -11.30 9.69
C THR A 32 18.78 -10.64 9.37
N ILE A 33 18.11 -11.08 8.30
CA ILE A 33 16.76 -10.61 7.95
C ILE A 33 15.79 -11.80 7.92
N PRO A 34 14.55 -11.66 8.41
CA PRO A 34 13.56 -12.71 8.30
C PRO A 34 13.09 -12.82 6.84
N ILE A 35 13.30 -13.99 6.24
CA ILE A 35 12.85 -14.32 4.90
C ILE A 35 11.71 -15.34 4.99
N ARG A 36 10.56 -15.02 4.38
CA ARG A 36 9.45 -15.97 4.28
C ARG A 36 9.87 -17.12 3.36
N ARG A 37 9.77 -18.35 3.87
CA ARG A 37 10.03 -19.55 3.06
C ARG A 37 8.99 -19.68 1.96
N ILE A 38 9.47 -19.95 0.74
CA ILE A 38 8.66 -20.33 -0.41
C ILE A 38 8.40 -21.83 -0.31
N LYS A 39 7.13 -22.24 -0.38
CA LYS A 39 6.74 -23.66 -0.41
C LYS A 39 6.44 -24.12 -1.83
N GLU A 40 6.42 -25.43 -2.05
CA GLU A 40 6.04 -26.02 -3.33
C GLU A 40 4.65 -25.56 -3.81
N GLU A 41 3.67 -25.48 -2.90
CA GLU A 41 2.34 -24.92 -3.17
C GLU A 41 2.40 -23.47 -3.68
N ASP A 42 3.38 -22.67 -3.24
CA ASP A 42 3.56 -21.30 -3.74
C ASP A 42 4.08 -21.32 -5.18
N VAL A 43 5.01 -22.23 -5.50
CA VAL A 43 5.59 -22.37 -6.84
C VAL A 43 4.58 -22.94 -7.84
N LEU A 44 3.82 -23.96 -7.46
CA LEU A 44 2.81 -24.61 -8.31
C LEU A 44 1.64 -23.68 -8.68
N ARG A 45 1.44 -22.58 -7.95
CA ARG A 45 0.45 -21.55 -8.27
C ARG A 45 0.91 -20.60 -9.38
N ALA A 46 2.22 -20.49 -9.62
CA ALA A 46 2.74 -19.75 -10.75
C ALA A 46 2.67 -20.61 -12.02
N SER A 47 2.36 -19.98 -13.16
CA SER A 47 2.37 -20.65 -14.47
C SER A 47 3.76 -21.19 -14.86
N SER A 48 4.83 -20.69 -14.23
CA SER A 48 6.17 -21.26 -14.26
C SER A 48 7.04 -20.71 -13.12
N VAL A 49 8.13 -21.41 -12.78
CA VAL A 49 9.15 -20.93 -11.82
C VAL A 49 9.76 -19.59 -12.25
N ASN A 50 9.95 -19.38 -13.56
CA ASN A 50 10.49 -18.14 -14.11
C ASN A 50 9.55 -16.93 -13.98
N TRP A 51 8.27 -17.20 -13.70
CA TRP A 51 7.21 -16.22 -13.50
C TRP A 51 6.75 -16.13 -12.05
N TYR A 52 7.31 -16.97 -11.16
CA TYR A 52 6.98 -16.96 -9.75
C TYR A 52 7.31 -15.58 -9.17
N GLY A 53 6.25 -14.95 -8.65
CA GLY A 53 6.28 -13.58 -8.19
C GLY A 53 6.82 -12.62 -9.25
N LYS A 54 6.25 -12.49 -10.46
CA LYS A 54 6.51 -11.36 -11.39
C LYS A 54 5.19 -10.68 -11.79
N LYS A 55 5.14 -9.33 -11.89
CA LYS A 55 3.92 -8.56 -12.32
C LYS A 55 3.72 -8.89 -13.77
N ARG A 56 2.50 -9.25 -14.19
CA ARG A 56 2.23 -9.35 -15.61
C ARG A 56 2.32 -7.95 -16.21
N PRO A 57 2.79 -7.80 -17.45
CA PRO A 57 2.75 -6.52 -18.16
C PRO A 57 1.33 -5.92 -18.16
N ASP A 58 0.29 -6.76 -18.13
CA ASP A 58 -1.11 -6.34 -18.05
C ASP A 58 -1.53 -5.89 -16.64
N ASP A 59 -0.85 -6.34 -15.57
CA ASP A 59 -1.07 -5.88 -14.18
C ASP A 59 -0.38 -4.52 -13.92
N LEU A 60 0.53 -4.11 -14.80
CA LEU A 60 1.13 -2.77 -14.83
C LEU A 60 0.24 -1.84 -15.67
N GLN A 61 -1.04 -1.72 -15.33
CA GLN A 61 -1.99 -0.99 -16.16
C GLN A 61 -2.22 0.47 -15.77
N LYS A 62 -2.36 1.25 -16.85
CA LYS A 62 -2.31 2.71 -16.95
C LYS A 62 -3.47 3.34 -16.20
N PHE A 63 -3.17 4.01 -15.09
CA PHE A 63 -4.16 4.87 -14.46
C PHE A 63 -4.33 6.14 -15.32
N HIS A 64 -5.34 6.17 -16.17
CA HIS A 64 -5.84 7.40 -16.78
C HIS A 64 -7.09 7.83 -16.02
N PRO A 65 -7.17 9.08 -15.52
CA PRO A 65 -8.35 9.58 -14.79
C PRO A 65 -9.69 9.44 -15.51
N ASN A 66 -9.66 9.21 -16.84
CA ASN A 66 -10.83 9.08 -17.72
C ASN A 66 -11.05 7.68 -18.30
N SER A 67 -10.29 6.64 -17.91
CA SER A 67 -10.55 5.28 -18.39
C SER A 67 -11.57 4.58 -17.51
N SER A 68 -12.66 4.12 -18.13
CA SER A 68 -13.58 3.09 -17.62
C SER A 68 -12.79 2.00 -16.90
N ALA A 69 -13.27 1.53 -15.75
CA ALA A 69 -12.67 0.47 -14.93
C ALA A 69 -11.80 -0.47 -15.78
N THR A 70 -10.49 -0.40 -15.58
CA THR A 70 -9.50 -1.28 -16.23
C THR A 70 -9.97 -2.73 -16.04
N SER A 71 -10.10 -3.50 -17.11
CA SER A 71 -10.70 -4.84 -17.10
C SER A 71 -10.17 -5.65 -15.91
N GLY A 72 -11.05 -5.96 -14.95
CA GLY A 72 -10.72 -6.75 -13.77
C GLY A 72 -10.20 -5.99 -12.54
N HIS A 73 -9.85 -4.69 -12.61
CA HIS A 73 -9.39 -3.91 -11.44
C HIS A 73 -10.36 -2.78 -11.06
N GLN A 74 -10.63 -2.65 -9.77
CA GLN A 74 -11.50 -1.63 -9.19
C GLN A 74 -10.78 -0.90 -8.03
N TYR A 75 -11.00 0.41 -7.94
CA TYR A 75 -10.23 1.29 -7.05
C TYR A 75 -11.14 2.16 -6.18
N ALA A 76 -10.68 2.42 -4.95
CA ALA A 76 -11.15 3.51 -4.12
C ALA A 76 -9.93 4.16 -3.46
N VAL A 77 -9.41 5.20 -4.12
CA VAL A 77 -8.12 5.81 -3.79
C VAL A 77 -8.23 7.32 -3.59
N ALA A 78 -7.29 7.88 -2.84
CA ALA A 78 -7.04 9.30 -2.74
C ALA A 78 -5.70 9.62 -3.42
N SER A 79 -5.69 10.61 -4.30
CA SER A 79 -4.51 11.09 -5.02
C SER A 79 -4.12 12.48 -4.52
N SER A 80 -2.83 12.73 -4.38
CA SER A 80 -2.32 14.08 -4.21
C SER A 80 -2.53 14.90 -5.49
N PRO A 81 -2.64 16.24 -5.39
CA PRO A 81 -2.49 17.12 -6.54
C PRO A 81 -1.15 16.90 -7.25
N ALA A 82 -1.05 17.29 -8.52
CA ALA A 82 0.23 17.25 -9.22
C ALA A 82 1.29 18.11 -8.49
N GLY A 83 2.48 17.56 -8.28
CA GLY A 83 3.54 18.24 -7.55
C GLY A 83 4.84 17.46 -7.53
N ASN A 84 5.84 17.96 -6.80
CA ASN A 84 7.08 17.24 -6.55
C ASN A 84 7.09 16.76 -5.09
N TYR A 85 7.11 15.44 -4.92
CA TYR A 85 7.06 14.81 -3.61
C TYR A 85 8.34 14.00 -3.36
N TYR A 86 8.79 14.00 -2.12
CA TYR A 86 10.00 13.32 -1.66
C TYR A 86 9.67 12.21 -0.67
N GLY A 87 8.38 11.83 -0.60
CA GLY A 87 7.87 10.78 0.26
C GLY A 87 6.47 11.05 0.76
N THR A 88 5.95 10.08 1.49
CA THR A 88 4.61 10.12 2.09
C THR A 88 4.58 9.35 3.40
N LYS A 89 3.70 9.80 4.29
CA LYS A 89 3.38 9.12 5.54
C LYS A 89 1.87 8.93 5.60
N ILE A 90 1.44 7.70 5.85
CA ILE A 90 0.02 7.35 6.00
C ILE A 90 -0.16 6.36 7.15
N THR A 91 -1.33 6.37 7.77
CA THR A 91 -1.75 5.37 8.74
C THR A 91 -2.95 4.61 8.18
N ILE A 92 -2.80 3.30 8.02
CA ILE A 92 -3.82 2.41 7.46
C ILE A 92 -4.38 1.56 8.59
N ASN A 93 -5.70 1.41 8.63
CA ASN A 93 -6.34 0.48 9.53
C ASN A 93 -6.43 -0.94 8.91
N LEU A 94 -6.16 -1.96 9.72
CA LEU A 94 -5.93 -3.33 9.25
C LEU A 94 -7.24 -4.12 9.22
N TRP A 95 -7.59 -4.71 8.08
CA TRP A 95 -8.77 -5.55 7.91
C TRP A 95 -8.43 -6.91 7.30
N LYS A 96 -9.36 -7.86 7.37
CA LYS A 96 -9.30 -9.14 6.68
C LYS A 96 -10.50 -9.27 5.74
N PRO A 97 -10.45 -8.69 4.53
CA PRO A 97 -11.52 -8.80 3.56
C PRO A 97 -11.73 -10.25 3.17
N THR A 98 -12.88 -10.57 2.59
CA THR A 98 -13.16 -11.84 1.92
C THR A 98 -12.90 -11.68 0.42
N THR A 99 -12.28 -12.67 -0.23
CA THR A 99 -12.22 -12.73 -1.70
C THR A 99 -13.18 -13.80 -2.18
N GLU A 100 -13.87 -13.54 -3.28
CA GLU A 100 -14.79 -14.48 -3.93
C GLU A 100 -14.05 -15.72 -4.43
N SER A 101 -12.91 -15.47 -5.09
CA SER A 101 -12.07 -16.48 -5.68
C SER A 101 -10.68 -16.48 -5.05
N THR A 102 -9.97 -17.60 -5.21
CA THR A 102 -8.52 -17.68 -4.93
C THR A 102 -7.70 -16.96 -5.98
N GLN A 103 -8.34 -16.51 -7.07
CA GLN A 103 -7.70 -15.73 -8.12
C GLN A 103 -7.78 -14.23 -7.89
N ASP A 104 -8.72 -13.80 -7.06
CA ASP A 104 -8.94 -12.40 -6.73
C ASP A 104 -7.98 -11.94 -5.64
N PHE A 105 -7.60 -10.67 -5.67
CA PHE A 105 -6.90 -10.04 -4.55
C PHE A 105 -7.59 -8.76 -4.12
N SER A 106 -7.36 -8.42 -2.85
CA SER A 106 -7.79 -7.18 -2.21
C SER A 106 -6.61 -6.65 -1.41
N LEU A 107 -6.28 -5.38 -1.64
CA LEU A 107 -5.14 -4.73 -1.00
C LEU A 107 -5.49 -3.33 -0.49
N THR A 108 -4.65 -2.84 0.42
CA THR A 108 -4.55 -1.42 0.73
C THR A 108 -3.10 -1.01 0.69
N GLN A 109 -2.78 0.03 -0.06
CA GLN A 109 -1.40 0.46 -0.24
C GLN A 109 -1.24 1.97 -0.44
N LEU A 110 0.01 2.39 -0.41
CA LEU A 110 0.48 3.64 -0.97
C LEU A 110 1.19 3.39 -2.30
N TRP A 111 1.08 4.36 -3.20
CA TRP A 111 1.83 4.45 -4.44
C TRP A 111 2.60 5.77 -4.46
N ILE A 112 3.85 5.73 -4.90
CA ILE A 112 4.67 6.90 -5.22
C ILE A 112 5.17 6.70 -6.64
N ASP A 113 4.83 7.61 -7.54
CA ASP A 113 5.14 7.46 -8.96
C ASP A 113 5.72 8.72 -9.60
N ALA A 114 6.51 8.49 -10.66
CA ALA A 114 7.03 9.53 -11.54
C ALA A 114 7.31 8.96 -12.94
N GLY A 115 7.18 9.81 -13.96
CA GLY A 115 7.26 9.40 -15.37
C GLY A 115 5.88 9.28 -16.00
N SER A 116 5.76 8.57 -17.12
CA SER A 116 4.50 8.42 -17.84
C SER A 116 4.24 6.99 -18.32
N TYR A 117 3.00 6.54 -18.13
CA TYR A 117 2.49 5.34 -18.76
C TYR A 117 2.47 5.42 -20.30
N SER A 118 2.22 6.60 -20.88
CA SER A 118 2.19 6.76 -22.34
C SER A 118 3.56 6.53 -22.97
N ASN A 119 4.62 6.89 -22.24
CA ASN A 119 6.00 6.82 -22.70
C ASN A 119 6.68 5.51 -22.26
N ASN A 120 5.96 4.65 -21.52
CA ASN A 120 6.48 3.40 -20.96
C ASN A 120 7.75 3.60 -20.10
N ASP A 121 7.82 4.71 -19.37
CA ASP A 121 9.00 5.09 -18.58
C ASP A 121 8.67 5.35 -17.11
N ILE A 122 7.46 5.02 -16.66
CA ILE A 122 7.03 5.20 -15.28
C ILE A 122 7.89 4.41 -14.29
N ASN A 123 8.15 5.01 -13.13
CA ASN A 123 8.71 4.34 -11.97
C ASN A 123 7.67 4.38 -10.85
N THR A 124 7.51 3.28 -10.12
CA THR A 124 6.61 3.21 -8.97
C THR A 124 7.31 2.61 -7.74
N ILE A 125 6.98 3.14 -6.57
CA ILE A 125 7.22 2.51 -5.28
C ILE A 125 5.85 2.23 -4.65
N GLU A 126 5.62 0.98 -4.26
CA GLU A 126 4.36 0.51 -3.69
C GLU A 126 4.64 -0.16 -2.33
N ALA A 127 3.84 0.17 -1.32
CA ALA A 127 3.93 -0.46 0.00
C ALA A 127 2.54 -0.58 0.64
N GLY A 128 2.20 -1.76 1.14
CA GLY A 128 0.87 -2.01 1.66
C GLY A 128 0.69 -3.41 2.24
N TRP A 129 -0.56 -3.79 2.46
CA TRP A 129 -0.96 -5.14 2.86
C TRP A 129 -2.01 -5.68 1.91
N GLN A 130 -2.02 -7.00 1.74
CA GLN A 130 -2.95 -7.72 0.87
C GLN A 130 -3.43 -9.01 1.54
N ARG A 131 -4.59 -9.51 1.11
CA ARG A 131 -5.22 -10.71 1.69
C ARG A 131 -4.78 -12.02 1.02
N ASP A 132 -4.52 -12.03 -0.28
CA ASP A 132 -4.24 -13.24 -1.06
C ASP A 132 -2.86 -13.86 -0.75
N GLY A 133 -2.00 -13.15 -0.01
CA GLY A 133 -0.76 -13.70 0.53
C GLY A 133 0.26 -14.07 -0.55
N TYR A 134 0.34 -13.27 -1.62
CA TYR A 134 1.29 -13.39 -2.74
C TYR A 134 0.97 -14.53 -3.71
N GLN A 135 -0.31 -14.83 -3.87
CA GLN A 135 -0.71 -15.95 -4.72
C GLN A 135 -0.77 -15.57 -6.19
N LYS A 136 -1.15 -14.33 -6.54
CA LYS A 136 -1.22 -13.93 -7.95
C LYS A 136 -0.77 -12.50 -8.20
N THR A 137 -0.10 -12.34 -9.35
CA THR A 137 0.54 -11.13 -9.86
C THR A 137 1.81 -10.76 -9.09
N GLY A 138 2.79 -10.18 -9.79
CA GLY A 138 3.80 -9.33 -9.16
C GLY A 138 5.08 -9.91 -8.60
N CYS A 139 6.18 -9.22 -8.89
CA CYS A 139 7.40 -9.25 -8.08
C CYS A 139 7.19 -8.42 -6.83
N TYR A 140 6.31 -8.91 -5.97
CA TYR A 140 6.07 -8.32 -4.66
C TYR A 140 7.20 -8.69 -3.70
N ASN A 141 7.45 -7.80 -2.73
CA ASN A 141 8.43 -8.01 -1.67
C ASN A 141 9.85 -8.28 -2.22
N LEU A 142 10.53 -9.27 -1.65
CA LEU A 142 11.87 -9.72 -2.02
C LEU A 142 11.87 -10.74 -3.17
N GLY A 143 10.74 -10.91 -3.88
CA GLY A 143 10.66 -11.79 -5.05
C GLY A 143 11.47 -11.28 -6.24
N CYS A 144 11.62 -9.95 -6.36
CA CYS A 144 12.57 -9.31 -7.26
C CYS A 144 13.65 -8.55 -6.50
N SER A 145 14.79 -8.39 -7.16
CA SER A 145 15.78 -7.38 -6.79
C SER A 145 15.19 -5.98 -6.93
N GLY A 146 15.43 -5.12 -5.94
CA GLY A 146 15.04 -3.71 -6.00
C GLY A 146 14.89 -3.10 -4.61
N PHE A 147 14.41 -3.89 -3.64
CA PHE A 147 14.39 -3.49 -2.24
C PHE A 147 15.50 -4.20 -1.45
N VAL A 148 16.22 -3.45 -0.64
CA VAL A 148 17.24 -3.96 0.29
C VAL A 148 16.67 -3.90 1.70
N GLN A 149 16.25 -5.05 2.22
CA GLN A 149 15.84 -5.18 3.61
C GLN A 149 17.07 -5.13 4.54
N THR A 150 16.96 -4.38 5.63
CA THR A 150 18.04 -4.21 6.60
C THR A 150 17.67 -4.56 8.03
N ASN A 151 16.38 -4.77 8.31
CA ASN A 151 15.88 -4.99 9.66
C ASN A 151 15.54 -6.47 9.93
N ASN A 152 15.78 -6.90 11.16
CA ASN A 152 15.53 -8.28 11.61
C ASN A 152 14.18 -8.47 12.32
N GLN A 153 13.41 -7.38 12.52
CA GLN A 153 12.16 -7.42 13.28
C GLN A 153 10.92 -7.65 12.40
N ILE A 154 11.00 -7.34 11.10
CA ILE A 154 9.82 -7.35 10.21
C ILE A 154 10.13 -8.24 9.03
N ALA A 155 9.33 -9.28 8.83
CA ALA A 155 9.34 -10.07 7.60
C ALA A 155 8.51 -9.34 6.55
N ILE A 156 9.13 -8.87 5.48
CA ILE A 156 8.38 -8.43 4.30
C ILE A 156 7.68 -9.67 3.75
N GLY A 157 6.39 -9.55 3.46
CA GLY A 157 5.58 -10.74 3.15
C GLY A 157 4.92 -11.42 4.36
N GLY A 158 5.15 -10.92 5.57
CA GLY A 158 4.60 -11.49 6.80
C GLY A 158 3.19 -10.98 7.12
N THR A 159 2.38 -11.85 7.72
CA THR A 159 1.01 -11.52 8.13
C THR A 159 1.01 -10.61 9.36
N LEU A 160 0.30 -9.48 9.28
CA LEU A 160 0.05 -8.56 10.38
C LEU A 160 -1.10 -9.05 11.26
N ALA A 161 -0.98 -8.87 12.57
CA ALA A 161 -2.01 -9.19 13.55
C ALA A 161 -1.93 -8.22 14.75
N PRO A 162 -3.01 -8.03 15.51
CA PRO A 162 -4.39 -8.44 15.21
C PRO A 162 -5.04 -7.59 14.09
N GLN A 163 -6.19 -8.04 13.57
CA GLN A 163 -6.99 -7.27 12.60
C GLN A 163 -8.15 -6.55 13.29
N SER A 164 -8.63 -5.46 12.67
CA SER A 164 -9.78 -4.69 13.14
C SER A 164 -11.06 -5.52 13.11
N VAL A 165 -11.98 -5.19 14.01
CA VAL A 165 -13.26 -5.88 14.17
C VAL A 165 -14.40 -4.90 13.90
N TYR A 166 -15.41 -5.32 13.13
CA TYR A 166 -16.58 -4.49 12.84
C TYR A 166 -17.31 -4.09 14.13
N GLY A 167 -17.46 -2.79 14.35
CA GLY A 167 -18.05 -2.21 15.56
C GLY A 167 -17.21 -2.40 16.83
N GLY A 168 -15.96 -2.86 16.71
CA GLY A 168 -15.09 -3.20 17.84
C GLY A 168 -13.70 -2.56 17.73
N SER A 169 -12.70 -3.23 18.32
CA SER A 169 -11.31 -2.76 18.34
C SER A 169 -10.77 -2.54 16.93
N GLN A 170 -10.13 -1.38 16.73
CA GLN A 170 -9.46 -1.00 15.49
C GLN A 170 -7.95 -1.09 15.67
N TYR A 171 -7.25 -1.62 14.67
CA TYR A 171 -5.80 -1.73 14.66
C TYR A 171 -5.23 -1.07 13.44
N GLU A 172 -4.08 -0.43 13.60
CA GLU A 172 -3.49 0.43 12.58
C GLU A 172 -2.01 0.15 12.40
N ILE A 173 -1.51 0.54 11.23
CA ILE A 173 -0.10 0.53 10.92
C ILE A 173 0.27 1.80 10.17
N CYS A 174 1.38 2.43 10.59
CA CYS A 174 1.90 3.61 9.93
C CYS A 174 2.97 3.21 8.91
N PHE A 175 2.82 3.67 7.68
CA PHE A 175 3.85 3.62 6.66
C PHE A 175 4.48 5.00 6.52
N LEU A 176 5.81 5.03 6.39
CA LEU A 176 6.54 6.20 5.92
C LEU A 176 7.51 5.74 4.84
N VAL A 177 7.41 6.32 3.65
CA VAL A 177 8.38 6.15 2.58
C VAL A 177 8.95 7.52 2.26
N TRP A 178 10.29 7.66 2.24
CA TRP A 178 10.93 8.95 1.97
C TRP A 178 12.25 8.79 1.23
N LYS A 179 12.58 9.80 0.45
CA LYS A 179 13.88 9.92 -0.21
C LYS A 179 14.87 10.53 0.78
N ASP A 180 15.88 9.76 1.18
CA ASP A 180 16.95 10.25 2.05
C ASP A 180 17.73 11.37 1.34
N PRO A 181 17.78 12.60 1.89
CA PRO A 181 18.41 13.74 1.23
C PRO A 181 19.90 13.57 0.93
N LYS A 182 20.64 12.75 1.70
CA LYS A 182 22.09 12.60 1.46
C LYS A 182 22.41 11.40 0.58
N SER A 183 21.81 10.25 0.84
CA SER A 183 22.08 9.04 0.04
C SER A 183 21.27 8.97 -1.25
N GLY A 184 20.15 9.68 -1.33
CA GLY A 184 19.20 9.64 -2.44
C GLY A 184 18.30 8.40 -2.46
N ASN A 185 18.58 7.39 -1.63
CA ASN A 185 17.81 6.16 -1.54
C ASN A 185 16.42 6.41 -0.96
N TRP A 186 15.43 5.66 -1.43
CA TRP A 186 14.08 5.69 -0.89
C TRP A 186 13.97 4.71 0.27
N TRP A 187 13.86 5.20 1.49
CA TRP A 187 13.71 4.39 2.69
C TRP A 187 12.25 4.13 3.01
N MET A 188 12.00 2.97 3.64
CA MET A 188 10.70 2.60 4.18
C MET A 188 10.78 2.36 5.68
N GLN A 189 9.84 2.97 6.39
CA GLN A 189 9.47 2.68 7.77
C GLN A 189 8.09 2.06 7.84
N LEU A 190 7.96 1.10 8.74
CA LEU A 190 6.69 0.52 9.12
C LEU A 190 6.59 0.64 10.64
N GLY A 191 5.51 1.21 11.17
CA GLY A 191 5.29 1.35 12.61
C GLY A 191 6.40 2.09 13.37
N GLY A 192 7.18 2.94 12.68
CA GLY A 192 8.37 3.62 13.22
C GLY A 192 9.67 2.80 13.17
N THR A 193 9.61 1.57 12.66
CA THR A 193 10.80 0.72 12.45
C THR A 193 11.29 0.85 11.02
N ASN A 194 12.56 1.21 10.83
CA ASN A 194 13.19 1.18 9.51
C ASN A 194 13.22 -0.27 9.00
N VAL A 195 12.65 -0.52 7.82
CA VAL A 195 12.58 -1.86 7.22
C VAL A 195 13.72 -2.07 6.23
N GLY A 196 13.99 -1.05 5.40
CA GLY A 196 14.96 -1.12 4.32
C GLY A 196 14.78 0.03 3.32
N TYR A 197 15.37 -0.11 2.14
CA TYR A 197 15.36 0.94 1.12
C TYR A 197 15.39 0.41 -0.32
N TRP A 198 14.89 1.22 -1.25
CA TRP A 198 15.16 1.10 -2.68
C TRP A 198 16.37 1.97 -3.05
N PRO A 199 17.44 1.40 -3.64
CA PRO A 199 18.58 2.19 -4.08
C PRO A 199 18.17 3.22 -5.14
N SER A 200 18.66 4.47 -5.04
CA SER A 200 18.29 5.50 -6.00
C SER A 200 18.66 5.12 -7.44
N CYS A 201 19.75 4.38 -7.64
CA CYS A 201 20.29 4.05 -8.96
C CYS A 201 19.40 3.15 -9.83
N ILE A 202 18.39 2.48 -9.25
CA ILE A 202 17.47 1.63 -10.02
C ILE A 202 16.36 2.43 -10.71
N PHE A 203 16.15 3.68 -10.31
CA PHE A 203 15.11 4.55 -10.86
C PHE A 203 15.66 5.45 -11.97
N THR A 204 14.79 5.96 -12.82
CA THR A 204 15.10 7.01 -13.80
C THR A 204 14.51 8.35 -13.35
N HIS A 205 13.23 8.38 -13.03
CA HIS A 205 12.50 9.59 -12.61
C HIS A 205 12.49 9.77 -11.09
N LEU A 206 12.23 8.70 -10.33
CA LEU A 206 12.24 8.74 -8.86
C LEU A 206 13.63 9.02 -8.27
N GLN A 207 14.69 9.01 -9.08
CA GLN A 207 16.00 9.57 -8.69
C GLN A 207 15.91 11.04 -8.29
N LYS A 208 14.99 11.81 -8.89
CA LYS A 208 14.80 13.24 -8.64
C LYS A 208 13.73 13.46 -7.58
N SER A 209 12.49 13.12 -7.91
CA SER A 209 11.30 13.26 -7.06
C SER A 209 10.16 12.43 -7.63
N ALA A 210 9.14 12.21 -6.82
CA ALA A 210 7.85 11.72 -7.28
C ALA A 210 7.01 12.85 -7.86
N SER A 211 6.20 12.54 -8.87
CA SER A 211 5.23 13.46 -9.48
C SER A 211 3.84 13.33 -8.84
N ASN A 212 3.57 12.18 -8.24
CA ASN A 212 2.30 11.88 -7.60
C ASN A 212 2.49 10.92 -6.42
N VAL A 213 1.59 11.02 -5.46
CA VAL A 213 1.46 10.12 -4.32
C VAL A 213 -0.01 9.75 -4.17
N GLN A 214 -0.28 8.47 -4.05
CA GLN A 214 -1.64 7.94 -3.89
C GLN A 214 -1.70 6.97 -2.73
N CYS A 215 -2.90 6.79 -2.17
CA CYS A 215 -3.16 5.72 -1.21
C CYS A 215 -4.62 5.30 -1.26
N GLY A 216 -4.90 4.05 -0.88
CA GLY A 216 -6.27 3.52 -0.89
C GLY A 216 -6.33 2.04 -1.16
N GLY A 217 -7.52 1.58 -1.55
CA GLY A 217 -7.81 0.19 -1.83
C GLY A 217 -7.88 -0.13 -3.31
N GLU A 218 -7.48 -1.35 -3.63
CA GLU A 218 -7.62 -1.96 -4.96
C GLU A 218 -8.15 -3.38 -4.80
N VAL A 219 -9.07 -3.75 -5.68
CA VAL A 219 -9.52 -5.12 -5.87
C VAL A 219 -9.25 -5.50 -7.31
N ALA A 220 -8.60 -6.65 -7.52
CA ALA A 220 -8.55 -7.28 -8.83
C ALA A 220 -9.28 -8.61 -8.82
N SER A 221 -10.04 -8.87 -9.88
CA SER A 221 -10.82 -10.08 -10.08
C SER A 221 -10.65 -10.58 -11.51
N SER A 222 -10.66 -11.91 -11.65
CA SER A 222 -10.65 -12.56 -12.97
C SER A 222 -11.98 -12.48 -13.71
N GLU A 223 -13.07 -12.11 -13.02
CA GLU A 223 -14.37 -11.93 -13.67
C GLU A 223 -14.44 -10.53 -14.29
N ASN A 224 -14.68 -10.46 -15.60
CA ASN A 224 -14.98 -9.21 -16.30
C ASN A 224 -16.37 -8.72 -15.85
N GLY A 225 -16.47 -8.17 -14.64
CA GLY A 225 -17.75 -7.75 -14.06
C GLY A 225 -17.68 -7.52 -12.55
N GLN A 226 -18.70 -8.02 -11.85
CA GLN A 226 -18.90 -7.83 -10.41
C GLN A 226 -18.35 -9.00 -9.61
N THR A 227 -17.39 -8.74 -8.73
CA THR A 227 -16.89 -9.71 -7.76
C THR A 227 -17.54 -9.49 -6.40
N SER A 228 -17.80 -10.56 -5.64
CA SER A 228 -18.10 -10.45 -4.20
C SER A 228 -16.85 -10.25 -3.31
N THR A 229 -15.68 -10.05 -3.92
CA THR A 229 -14.46 -9.68 -3.21
C THR A 229 -14.63 -8.33 -2.51
N GLN A 230 -14.29 -8.29 -1.22
CA GLN A 230 -14.41 -7.12 -0.38
C GLN A 230 -13.17 -6.23 -0.50
N MET A 231 -13.37 -4.92 -0.55
CA MET A 231 -12.29 -3.94 -0.37
C MET A 231 -12.22 -3.49 1.09
N GLY A 232 -11.05 -3.58 1.69
CA GLY A 232 -10.83 -3.20 3.08
C GLY A 232 -11.67 -4.02 4.06
N SER A 233 -12.64 -3.38 4.70
CA SER A 233 -13.60 -3.97 5.65
C SER A 233 -14.74 -4.71 4.97
N GLY A 234 -14.95 -4.48 3.66
CA GLY A 234 -16.14 -4.91 2.95
C GLY A 234 -17.35 -3.99 3.15
N HIS A 235 -17.21 -2.88 3.90
CA HIS A 235 -18.28 -1.94 4.19
C HIS A 235 -18.06 -0.60 3.50
N PHE A 236 -19.16 0.11 3.23
CA PHE A 236 -19.08 1.42 2.60
C PHE A 236 -18.59 2.50 3.58
N PRO A 237 -17.81 3.47 3.09
CA PRO A 237 -17.35 4.66 3.81
C PRO A 237 -18.37 5.40 4.67
N VAL A 238 -19.65 5.37 4.30
CA VAL A 238 -20.72 6.04 5.03
C VAL A 238 -20.87 5.51 6.46
N GLU A 239 -20.46 4.27 6.72
CA GLU A 239 -20.54 3.66 8.05
C GLU A 239 -19.51 4.23 9.04
N GLY A 240 -18.44 4.86 8.53
CA GLY A 240 -17.47 5.60 9.34
C GLY A 240 -16.58 4.73 10.25
N PHE A 241 -16.01 5.38 11.27
CA PHE A 241 -15.02 4.78 12.15
C PHE A 241 -15.57 3.56 12.90
N GLY A 242 -14.74 2.52 13.03
CA GLY A 242 -15.12 1.25 13.65
C GLY A 242 -15.75 0.25 12.68
N LYS A 243 -16.16 0.68 11.48
CA LYS A 243 -16.92 -0.14 10.53
C LYS A 243 -16.32 -0.13 9.14
N ALA A 244 -16.08 1.07 8.60
CA ALA A 244 -15.44 1.26 7.30
C ALA A 244 -13.92 1.22 7.42
N SER A 245 -13.24 0.95 6.30
CA SER A 245 -11.78 1.11 6.24
C SER A 245 -11.41 2.57 6.09
N TYR A 246 -10.24 2.93 6.59
CA TYR A 246 -9.74 4.30 6.51
C TYR A 246 -8.23 4.36 6.38
N ILE A 247 -7.80 5.45 5.74
CA ILE A 247 -6.42 5.93 5.77
C ILE A 247 -6.44 7.33 6.38
N ARG A 248 -5.63 7.54 7.41
CA ARG A 248 -5.54 8.81 8.14
C ARG A 248 -4.10 9.29 8.27
N ASN A 249 -3.93 10.50 8.81
CA ASN A 249 -2.64 11.17 8.93
C ASN A 249 -1.88 11.24 7.61
N ILE A 250 -2.60 11.49 6.51
CA ILE A 250 -2.01 11.54 5.18
C ILE A 250 -1.12 12.78 5.07
N LYS A 251 0.17 12.55 4.87
CA LYS A 251 1.19 13.58 4.73
C LYS A 251 2.09 13.28 3.53
N TYR A 252 2.68 14.33 2.97
CA TYR A 252 3.72 14.23 1.96
C TYR A 252 4.99 14.94 2.43
N ILE A 253 6.12 14.63 1.81
CA ILE A 253 7.40 15.30 2.09
C ILE A 253 7.68 16.26 0.94
N ASP A 254 7.89 17.53 1.28
CA ASP A 254 8.22 18.58 0.31
C ASP A 254 9.72 18.60 -0.05
N SER A 255 10.11 19.47 -0.98
CA SER A 255 11.50 19.63 -1.44
C SER A 255 12.46 20.13 -0.36
N SER A 256 11.94 20.70 0.72
CA SER A 256 12.72 21.13 1.89
C SER A 256 12.83 20.01 2.94
N ASN A 257 12.40 18.78 2.59
CA ASN A 257 12.40 17.60 3.45
C ASN A 257 11.50 17.76 4.70
N TYR A 258 10.42 18.54 4.61
CA TYR A 258 9.42 18.66 5.69
C TYR A 258 8.19 17.80 5.41
N LEU A 259 7.69 17.11 6.45
CA LEU A 259 6.38 16.47 6.43
C LEU A 259 5.27 17.52 6.48
N ARG A 260 4.42 17.54 5.46
CA ARG A 260 3.27 18.42 5.32
C ARG A 260 1.98 17.61 5.29
N SER A 261 0.96 18.09 5.99
CA SER A 261 -0.39 17.53 5.86
C SER A 261 -0.89 17.67 4.43
N ALA A 262 -1.41 16.58 3.87
CA ALA A 262 -2.00 16.61 2.55
C ALA A 262 -3.24 17.51 2.53
N LYS A 263 -3.42 18.28 1.46
CA LYS A 263 -4.60 19.15 1.24
C LYS A 263 -5.08 18.93 -0.19
N GLY A 264 -6.40 19.05 -0.40
CA GLY A 264 -6.99 18.88 -1.73
C GLY A 264 -6.75 17.49 -2.32
N LEU A 265 -6.96 16.43 -1.54
CA LEU A 265 -6.89 15.07 -2.08
C LEU A 265 -8.06 14.83 -3.04
N ASP A 266 -7.74 14.34 -4.24
CA ASP A 266 -8.73 13.93 -5.22
C ASP A 266 -9.11 12.47 -4.97
N LEU A 267 -10.41 12.21 -4.75
CA LEU A 267 -10.91 10.84 -4.60
C LEU A 267 -11.21 10.26 -5.97
N VAL A 268 -10.70 9.05 -6.22
CA VAL A 268 -10.94 8.32 -7.46
C VAL A 268 -11.64 7.00 -7.16
N THR A 269 -12.87 6.90 -7.64
CA THR A 269 -13.77 5.76 -7.44
C THR A 269 -14.49 5.43 -8.74
N PRO A 270 -13.87 4.68 -9.68
CA PRO A 270 -14.45 4.46 -11.01
C PRO A 270 -15.80 3.71 -10.99
N ALA A 271 -16.05 2.89 -9.97
CA ALA A 271 -17.28 2.13 -9.78
C ALA A 271 -17.86 2.39 -8.37
N PRO A 272 -18.38 3.60 -8.10
CA PRO A 272 -18.71 4.06 -6.73
C PRO A 272 -19.84 3.27 -6.06
N ASN A 273 -20.65 2.57 -6.85
CA ASN A 273 -21.68 1.68 -6.31
C ASN A 273 -21.12 0.33 -5.83
N CYS A 274 -19.90 -0.05 -6.23
CA CYS A 274 -19.23 -1.29 -5.84
C CYS A 274 -18.23 -1.02 -4.72
N TYR A 275 -17.36 -0.03 -4.93
CA TYR A 275 -16.43 0.51 -3.95
C TYR A 275 -16.38 2.02 -4.09
N ASN A 276 -16.44 2.73 -2.97
CA ASN A 276 -16.26 4.17 -2.99
C ASN A 276 -15.36 4.65 -1.84
N ALA A 277 -15.16 5.96 -1.84
CA ALA A 277 -14.36 6.68 -0.87
C ALA A 277 -15.12 7.93 -0.45
N LYS A 278 -14.91 8.34 0.79
CA LYS A 278 -15.48 9.57 1.35
C LYS A 278 -14.45 10.22 2.24
N SER A 279 -14.07 11.45 1.90
CA SER A 279 -13.23 12.28 2.75
C SER A 279 -13.97 12.57 4.05
N GLY A 280 -13.24 12.50 5.16
CA GLY A 280 -13.79 12.92 6.44
C GLY A 280 -13.47 14.37 6.74
N THR A 281 -14.22 14.94 7.69
CA THR A 281 -13.98 16.26 8.25
C THR A 281 -13.65 16.10 9.72
N SER A 282 -12.46 16.51 10.16
CA SER A 282 -12.14 16.54 11.58
C SER A 282 -11.13 17.63 11.92
N SER A 283 -11.22 18.14 13.15
CA SER A 283 -10.30 19.10 13.77
C SER A 283 -9.38 18.46 14.82
N ASN A 284 -9.30 17.13 14.87
CA ASN A 284 -8.59 16.34 15.89
C ASN A 284 -7.41 15.55 15.29
N ASP A 285 -6.81 14.64 16.07
CA ASP A 285 -5.55 13.90 15.78
C ASP A 285 -5.60 12.96 14.55
N TRP A 286 -6.67 12.99 13.77
CA TRP A 286 -6.81 12.23 12.53
C TRP A 286 -6.07 12.86 11.34
N GLY A 287 -5.80 14.17 11.40
CA GLY A 287 -5.18 14.91 10.30
C GLY A 287 -6.02 14.81 9.02
N THR A 288 -5.37 14.71 7.87
CA THR A 288 -6.04 14.46 6.59
C THR A 288 -6.35 12.97 6.46
N TYR A 289 -7.59 12.62 6.13
CA TYR A 289 -8.05 11.25 6.08
C TYR A 289 -9.26 11.04 5.15
N PHE A 290 -9.49 9.79 4.78
CA PHE A 290 -10.71 9.36 4.10
C PHE A 290 -11.07 7.94 4.52
N PHE A 291 -12.36 7.63 4.43
CA PHE A 291 -12.87 6.26 4.47
C PHE A 291 -12.96 5.71 3.06
N TYR A 292 -12.73 4.41 2.88
CA TYR A 292 -12.86 3.71 1.61
C TYR A 292 -13.35 2.28 1.83
N GLY A 293 -13.83 1.66 0.76
CA GLY A 293 -14.17 0.24 0.74
C GLY A 293 -15.53 -0.02 0.10
N GLY A 294 -15.97 -1.25 0.27
CA GLY A 294 -17.26 -1.73 -0.23
C GLY A 294 -17.27 -3.25 -0.34
N PRO A 295 -18.47 -3.84 -0.46
CA PRO A 295 -18.65 -5.28 -0.53
C PRO A 295 -18.33 -5.85 -1.92
N GLY A 296 -18.08 -5.01 -2.92
CA GLY A 296 -18.09 -5.40 -4.32
C GLY A 296 -19.53 -5.59 -4.78
N ARG A 297 -19.94 -6.84 -5.01
CA ARG A 297 -21.28 -7.21 -5.49
C ARG A 297 -22.39 -6.80 -4.51
N ASN A 298 -23.30 -5.96 -4.98
CA ASN A 298 -24.51 -5.54 -4.28
C ASN A 298 -25.56 -5.06 -5.30
N PRO A 299 -26.85 -4.87 -4.92
CA PRO A 299 -27.92 -4.53 -5.87
C PRO A 299 -27.72 -3.25 -6.69
N ASN A 300 -26.89 -2.31 -6.22
CA ASN A 300 -26.63 -1.03 -6.90
C ASN A 300 -25.31 -1.02 -7.68
N CYS A 301 -24.41 -1.96 -7.40
CA CYS A 301 -23.29 -2.25 -8.29
C CYS A 301 -23.91 -2.97 -9.50
N PRO A 302 -23.68 -2.52 -10.74
CA PRO A 302 -24.05 -3.23 -11.97
C PRO A 302 -22.94 -4.15 -12.46
#